data_AF-A0A3P8VSB2-F1
#
_entry.id   AF-A0A3P8VSB2-F1
#
_cell.length_a   1.000
_cell.length_b   1.000
_cell.length_c   1.000
_cell.angle_alpha   90.00
_cell.angle_beta   90.00
_cell.angle_gamma   90.00
#
_symmetry.space_group_name_H-M   'P 1'
#
loop_
_entity.id
_entity.type
_entity.pdbx_description
1 polymer ?
#
loop_
_entity_poly.entity_id
_entity_poly.type
_entity_poly.pdbx_seq_one_letter_code
_entity_poly.pdbx_strand_id
1 'polypeptide(L)'
;MKILGQIAFLLMLGGMWCQNPNAKVSGKSSKRTGGTSAEDVAQSAPVVDLTVGSTGGSGSARGSGGTRGSAGAGTTGNTRGTAGATGRASGGGSSGRGNGGAAGSEGVGATGSTKVTAGAGGSEGSRSTGSTRGSGGTAEAGARSAGQQTDDMRLQFLKNTQVTCNDGTAAGFYLKEFRGSRRWLIFLEGGWCCYSKETCDSRFQNIPRLMSSSGWPQTKRGTGILSSQVEENPHWHNANIVFIPYCSSDVWSGTGPTSAAPSRPQQGREREGEREKNENTTEYTFMGSLIIREVIKDLVPKGIKQAKVVMLSGTSAGGTGVLLNIERVASQLEQLGAEAQVRGLVDSGWFIESKQQRPDNCPETVSCSPEDAIKIGLRLWNGVVPDRCQQLYKKGEEWQCFFGHKLFSTLTSPLFVVQWLFDEEQLRVENIYIGGQSLSEEQWQYIQNLGVELKNSLRDVTAVFAPSCLSHTVLTRSNWITVQVKGTSLPRALHCWDRSLEATRNNRTPAKGCPFHLVDTCQWPQCNPTCPALVDQATQQELTLLQMLMAMGLDPQKLGLDPQGVEDSLDSMVSNGG
;
A
#
# COMPACT_ATOMS: atom_id res chain seq x y z
N MET A 1 -26.86 27.98 -35.31
CA MET A 1 -26.75 26.52 -35.11
C MET A 1 -25.72 26.00 -36.09
N LYS A 2 -24.75 25.21 -35.60
CA LYS A 2 -23.40 24.99 -36.16
C LYS A 2 -22.44 26.15 -35.79
N ILE A 3 -21.23 25.81 -35.34
CA ILE A 3 -20.19 26.67 -34.69
C ILE A 3 -20.29 26.80 -33.14
N LEU A 4 -21.00 25.90 -32.45
CA LEU A 4 -20.86 25.71 -30.98
C LEU A 4 -20.53 24.27 -30.58
N GLY A 5 -20.34 23.38 -31.57
CA GLY A 5 -20.06 21.95 -31.35
C GLY A 5 -18.59 21.53 -31.48
N GLN A 6 -17.66 22.45 -31.72
CA GLN A 6 -16.23 22.13 -31.90
C GLN A 6 -15.29 22.71 -30.83
N ILE A 7 -15.84 23.44 -29.83
CA ILE A 7 -15.06 23.91 -28.67
C ILE A 7 -15.24 22.98 -27.45
N ALA A 8 -16.23 22.09 -27.48
CA ALA A 8 -16.44 21.08 -26.43
C ALA A 8 -15.72 19.73 -26.67
N PHE A 9 -15.03 19.56 -27.83
CA PHE A 9 -14.36 18.31 -28.20
C PHE A 9 -12.84 18.32 -27.95
N LEU A 10 -12.29 19.43 -27.47
CA LEU A 10 -10.86 19.62 -27.17
C LEU A 10 -10.52 19.64 -25.67
N LEU A 11 -11.50 19.36 -24.79
CA LEU A 11 -11.33 19.30 -23.34
C LEU A 11 -11.43 17.88 -22.75
N MET A 12 -11.45 16.84 -23.58
CA MET A 12 -11.54 15.43 -23.16
C MET A 12 -10.36 14.57 -23.69
N LEU A 13 -9.15 15.16 -23.76
CA LEU A 13 -7.90 14.46 -24.09
C LEU A 13 -6.71 15.00 -23.26
N GLY A 14 -6.93 15.22 -21.95
CA GLY A 14 -5.90 15.64 -21.00
C GLY A 14 -5.67 14.58 -19.93
N GLY A 15 -5.10 13.45 -20.32
CA GLY A 15 -4.89 12.31 -19.42
C GLY A 15 -3.95 11.29 -20.01
N MET A 16 -2.80 11.74 -20.52
CA MET A 16 -1.78 10.84 -21.02
C MET A 16 -0.44 11.61 -21.03
N TRP A 17 0.59 10.98 -20.45
CA TRP A 17 2.03 11.33 -20.49
C TRP A 17 2.57 12.29 -19.40
N CYS A 18 2.96 11.69 -18.26
CA CYS A 18 4.19 12.06 -17.55
C CYS A 18 5.36 11.29 -18.18
N GLN A 19 5.82 11.73 -19.36
CA GLN A 19 7.14 11.50 -19.96
C GLN A 19 7.09 12.12 -21.37
N ASN A 20 8.18 12.69 -21.86
CA ASN A 20 8.21 13.45 -23.12
C ASN A 20 8.40 12.49 -24.33
N PRO A 21 7.48 12.40 -25.33
CA PRO A 21 7.63 11.47 -26.45
C PRO A 21 8.57 11.90 -27.58
N ASN A 22 9.21 13.08 -27.54
CA ASN A 22 9.97 13.59 -28.69
C ASN A 22 11.44 13.88 -28.38
N ALA A 23 12.24 12.83 -28.27
CA ALA A 23 13.67 12.89 -28.55
C ALA A 23 13.94 12.25 -29.92
N LYS A 24 13.79 13.04 -31.00
CA LYS A 24 14.27 12.64 -32.33
C LYS A 24 15.80 12.63 -32.31
N VAL A 25 16.39 11.43 -32.39
CA VAL A 25 17.80 11.26 -32.74
C VAL A 25 17.98 11.70 -34.18
N SER A 26 18.52 12.90 -34.39
CA SER A 26 18.98 13.35 -35.71
C SER A 26 20.31 12.68 -36.03
N GLY A 27 20.26 11.51 -36.66
CA GLY A 27 21.43 10.90 -37.29
C GLY A 27 21.81 11.67 -38.56
N LYS A 28 22.76 12.59 -38.47
CA LYS A 28 23.42 13.16 -39.65
C LYS A 28 24.32 12.11 -40.28
N SER A 29 23.89 11.64 -41.45
CA SER A 29 24.72 10.90 -42.42
C SER A 29 25.97 11.72 -42.78
N SER A 30 27.15 11.17 -42.49
CA SER A 30 28.42 11.70 -43.00
C SER A 30 28.98 10.76 -44.06
N LYS A 31 29.22 11.38 -45.22
CA LYS A 31 29.70 10.81 -46.48
C LYS A 31 31.04 10.06 -46.35
N ARG A 32 31.14 8.97 -47.11
CA ARG A 32 32.39 8.34 -47.56
C ARG A 32 33.18 9.29 -48.49
N THR A 33 34.45 9.48 -48.17
CA THR A 33 35.60 9.84 -49.04
C THR A 33 36.80 9.17 -48.35
N GLY A 34 37.59 8.25 -48.89
CA GLY A 34 38.15 8.14 -50.23
C GLY A 34 39.52 8.82 -50.26
N GLY A 35 40.61 8.12 -49.93
CA GLY A 35 41.99 8.65 -50.02
C GLY A 35 43.07 7.78 -49.36
N THR A 36 44.06 7.39 -50.15
CA THR A 36 45.11 6.35 -50.03
C THR A 36 46.43 6.73 -49.31
N SER A 37 47.25 5.69 -49.06
CA SER A 37 48.73 5.61 -48.84
C SER A 37 49.25 5.90 -47.43
N ALA A 38 50.26 5.22 -46.86
CA ALA A 38 51.31 4.35 -47.39
C ALA A 38 51.78 3.28 -46.37
N GLU A 39 52.53 2.31 -46.89
CA GLU A 39 53.13 1.13 -46.27
C GLU A 39 54.20 1.45 -45.21
N ASP A 40 54.39 0.54 -44.24
CA ASP A 40 55.73 0.01 -43.96
C ASP A 40 55.69 -1.39 -43.33
N VAL A 41 56.72 -2.15 -43.67
CA VAL A 41 56.84 -3.62 -43.67
C VAL A 41 57.70 -4.11 -42.50
N ALA A 42 57.37 -5.28 -41.93
CA ALA A 42 58.29 -6.42 -41.61
C ALA A 42 57.72 -7.31 -40.48
N GLN A 43 57.30 -8.55 -40.78
CA GLN A 43 58.00 -9.84 -40.53
C GLN A 43 58.05 -10.26 -39.04
N SER A 44 57.80 -11.49 -38.57
CA SER A 44 57.48 -12.81 -39.15
C SER A 44 57.19 -13.79 -37.99
N ALA A 45 56.36 -14.82 -38.24
CA ALA A 45 55.93 -15.93 -37.36
C ALA A 45 57.07 -16.96 -37.07
N PRO A 46 56.92 -18.12 -36.36
CA PRO A 46 55.85 -19.17 -36.43
C PRO A 46 55.37 -19.73 -35.05
N VAL A 47 54.13 -20.25 -34.88
CA VAL A 47 53.58 -21.61 -35.16
C VAL A 47 54.39 -22.78 -34.59
N VAL A 48 53.86 -23.53 -33.61
CA VAL A 48 53.54 -24.97 -33.70
C VAL A 48 52.54 -25.42 -32.62
N ASP A 49 51.72 -26.40 -33.00
CA ASP A 49 50.53 -26.99 -32.38
C ASP A 49 50.80 -28.49 -32.06
N LEU A 50 49.82 -29.17 -31.42
CA LEU A 50 49.51 -30.64 -31.44
C LEU A 50 49.49 -31.43 -30.09
N THR A 51 48.29 -31.49 -29.48
CA THR A 51 47.34 -32.64 -29.35
C THR A 51 47.68 -34.06 -28.80
N VAL A 52 46.60 -34.67 -28.25
CA VAL A 52 46.17 -36.11 -28.10
C VAL A 52 46.55 -36.82 -26.77
N GLY A 53 45.71 -37.56 -26.03
CA GLY A 53 44.28 -37.94 -26.11
C GLY A 53 43.92 -39.15 -25.21
N SER A 54 42.60 -39.34 -24.97
CA SER A 54 41.84 -40.60 -24.77
C SER A 54 41.56 -41.29 -23.40
N THR A 55 40.25 -41.61 -23.25
CA THR A 55 39.57 -42.82 -22.69
C THR A 55 39.35 -43.09 -21.18
N GLY A 56 38.06 -43.18 -20.77
CA GLY A 56 37.47 -44.45 -20.27
C GLY A 56 36.88 -44.55 -18.83
N GLY A 57 35.55 -44.78 -18.73
CA GLY A 57 34.82 -45.65 -17.74
C GLY A 57 34.59 -45.16 -16.29
N SER A 58 33.37 -44.88 -15.80
CA SER A 58 32.33 -45.77 -15.21
C SER A 58 32.82 -46.66 -14.05
N GLY A 59 32.21 -46.83 -12.88
CA GLY A 59 30.93 -46.45 -12.27
C GLY A 59 30.61 -47.40 -11.09
N SER A 60 29.76 -46.94 -10.16
CA SER A 60 28.79 -47.70 -9.33
C SER A 60 29.18 -48.55 -8.10
N ALA A 61 28.61 -48.10 -6.96
CA ALA A 61 27.64 -48.77 -6.08
C ALA A 61 28.01 -50.02 -5.26
N ARG A 62 27.71 -49.98 -3.94
CA ARG A 62 26.66 -50.81 -3.27
C ARG A 62 26.63 -50.57 -1.76
N GLY A 63 25.41 -50.53 -1.20
CA GLY A 63 25.17 -50.52 0.24
C GLY A 63 24.91 -51.91 0.83
N SER A 64 24.66 -51.90 2.14
CA SER A 64 23.86 -52.83 2.98
C SER A 64 24.64 -53.49 4.14
N GLY A 65 24.14 -53.31 5.37
CA GLY A 65 24.06 -54.37 6.38
C GLY A 65 24.89 -54.25 7.67
N GLY A 66 24.20 -54.05 8.80
CA GLY A 66 24.30 -54.99 9.92
C GLY A 66 25.14 -54.66 11.18
N THR A 67 24.42 -54.22 12.22
CA THR A 67 24.44 -54.73 13.63
C THR A 67 25.60 -54.51 14.64
N ARG A 68 25.15 -54.13 15.86
CA ARG A 68 25.56 -54.49 17.24
C ARG A 68 26.70 -53.74 17.95
N GLY A 69 26.30 -52.90 18.92
CA GLY A 69 26.44 -53.20 20.36
C GLY A 69 27.70 -52.73 21.11
N SER A 70 27.54 -51.87 22.11
CA SER A 70 27.89 -52.14 23.53
C SER A 70 27.80 -50.90 24.42
N ALA A 71 27.44 -51.16 25.67
CA ALA A 71 27.23 -50.22 26.78
C ALA A 71 28.47 -50.11 27.70
N GLY A 72 28.46 -49.10 28.58
CA GLY A 72 29.32 -48.96 29.77
C GLY A 72 29.59 -47.47 30.09
N ALA A 73 28.96 -46.81 31.07
CA ALA A 73 28.99 -46.93 32.54
C ALA A 73 30.09 -46.08 33.23
N GLY A 74 29.70 -45.35 34.29
CA GLY A 74 30.58 -44.72 35.31
C GLY A 74 30.30 -43.22 35.52
N THR A 75 29.39 -42.73 36.40
CA THR A 75 29.35 -42.60 37.89
C THR A 75 30.44 -41.77 38.60
N THR A 76 29.96 -40.85 39.46
CA THR A 76 30.56 -40.14 40.63
C THR A 76 31.50 -38.95 40.35
N GLY A 77 31.43 -37.81 41.05
CA GLY A 77 30.57 -37.35 42.16
C GLY A 77 31.05 -35.98 42.73
N ASN A 78 30.16 -35.33 43.51
CA ASN A 78 30.38 -34.38 44.64
C ASN A 78 31.15 -33.04 44.45
N THR A 79 30.93 -31.93 45.16
CA THR A 79 29.91 -31.38 46.12
C THR A 79 30.36 -29.97 46.56
N ARG A 80 29.40 -29.07 46.87
CA ARG A 80 29.35 -27.97 47.89
C ARG A 80 28.59 -26.77 47.27
N GLY A 81 27.58 -26.15 47.87
CA GLY A 81 27.01 -26.24 49.22
C GLY A 81 26.84 -24.84 49.81
N THR A 82 25.64 -24.58 50.35
CA THR A 82 25.16 -23.48 51.26
C THR A 82 24.21 -22.46 50.64
N ALA A 83 23.18 -21.91 51.32
CA ALA A 83 22.16 -22.35 52.29
C ALA A 83 21.44 -21.07 52.80
N GLY A 84 20.13 -21.16 53.10
CA GLY A 84 19.34 -20.16 53.85
C GLY A 84 18.00 -19.85 53.17
N ALA A 85 16.87 -20.54 53.45
CA ALA A 85 16.01 -20.51 54.66
C ALA A 85 15.41 -19.11 54.91
N THR A 86 14.13 -18.85 55.21
CA THR A 86 12.93 -19.64 55.59
C THR A 86 11.75 -18.65 55.71
N GLY A 87 10.50 -19.12 55.60
CA GLY A 87 9.34 -18.33 56.04
C GLY A 87 7.97 -18.89 55.64
N ARG A 88 7.49 -19.87 56.41
CA ARG A 88 6.12 -20.46 56.38
C ARG A 88 5.12 -19.53 57.08
N ALA A 89 3.86 -19.52 56.62
CA ALA A 89 2.69 -19.42 57.50
C ALA A 89 1.49 -20.13 56.85
N SER A 90 0.73 -20.82 57.70
CA SER A 90 -0.34 -21.77 57.40
C SER A 90 -1.67 -21.29 57.98
N GLY A 91 -2.79 -21.79 57.45
CA GLY A 91 -4.13 -21.80 58.07
C GLY A 91 -5.22 -21.35 57.08
N GLY A 92 -6.34 -22.02 56.84
CA GLY A 92 -6.96 -23.20 57.45
C GLY A 92 -8.49 -23.03 57.52
N GLY A 93 -9.26 -23.88 56.81
CA GLY A 93 -10.71 -24.17 57.01
C GLY A 93 -11.73 -23.08 56.62
N SER A 94 -12.98 -23.35 56.21
CA SER A 94 -13.76 -24.59 56.05
C SER A 94 -15.09 -24.29 55.32
N SER A 95 -15.53 -25.23 54.48
CA SER A 95 -16.92 -25.73 54.26
C SER A 95 -18.13 -24.79 54.04
N GLY A 96 -18.81 -25.02 52.91
CA GLY A 96 -20.25 -24.80 52.73
C GLY A 96 -20.80 -25.67 51.58
N ARG A 97 -21.66 -26.64 51.92
CA ARG A 97 -22.34 -27.61 51.03
C ARG A 97 -23.71 -27.07 50.56
N GLY A 98 -24.19 -27.60 49.42
CA GLY A 98 -25.62 -27.65 49.00
C GLY A 98 -25.75 -27.69 47.46
N ASN A 99 -25.83 -28.87 46.82
CA ASN A 99 -27.05 -29.56 46.29
C ASN A 99 -28.06 -28.62 45.57
N GLY A 100 -28.60 -28.89 44.38
CA GLY A 100 -28.60 -30.04 43.48
C GLY A 100 -29.85 -29.99 42.57
N GLY A 101 -29.76 -30.54 41.34
CA GLY A 101 -30.88 -30.97 40.47
C GLY A 101 -31.71 -29.86 39.78
N ALA A 102 -32.33 -30.03 38.61
CA ALA A 102 -32.48 -31.18 37.72
C ALA A 102 -32.98 -30.70 36.33
N ALA A 103 -32.98 -31.66 35.40
CA ALA A 103 -33.39 -31.59 34.00
C ALA A 103 -34.81 -31.09 33.71
N GLY A 104 -35.03 -30.65 32.46
CA GLY A 104 -36.34 -30.42 31.85
C GLY A 104 -36.21 -30.22 30.34
N SER A 105 -36.73 -31.18 29.59
CA SER A 105 -36.65 -31.42 28.15
C SER A 105 -37.74 -30.74 27.33
N GLU A 106 -37.48 -30.66 26.01
CA GLU A 106 -38.43 -30.73 24.88
C GLU A 106 -39.52 -29.67 24.65
N GLY A 107 -39.65 -29.27 23.37
CA GLY A 107 -40.71 -28.42 22.86
C GLY A 107 -40.54 -28.06 21.38
N VAL A 108 -40.97 -28.97 20.51
CA VAL A 108 -41.06 -28.88 19.05
C VAL A 108 -42.22 -27.99 18.61
N GLY A 109 -42.10 -27.27 17.48
CA GLY A 109 -43.21 -27.19 16.50
C GLY A 109 -43.60 -25.82 15.90
N ALA A 110 -43.81 -25.88 14.57
CA ALA A 110 -44.59 -25.03 13.66
C ALA A 110 -43.94 -23.71 13.16
N THR A 111 -43.42 -23.63 11.93
CA THR A 111 -44.06 -23.57 10.59
C THR A 111 -45.14 -22.48 10.44
N GLY A 112 -44.85 -21.47 9.61
CA GLY A 112 -45.80 -20.45 9.17
C GLY A 112 -45.34 -19.78 7.87
N SER A 113 -45.54 -20.47 6.75
CA SER A 113 -45.45 -19.91 5.40
C SER A 113 -46.64 -18.98 5.13
N THR A 114 -46.42 -17.77 4.62
CA THR A 114 -47.46 -16.97 3.94
C THR A 114 -46.93 -16.33 2.67
N LYS A 115 -47.14 -17.09 1.60
CA LYS A 115 -47.63 -16.74 0.26
C LYS A 115 -47.57 -15.27 -0.21
N VAL A 116 -46.77 -15.12 -1.27
CA VAL A 116 -46.79 -14.13 -2.35
C VAL A 116 -48.21 -13.90 -2.91
N THR A 117 -48.57 -12.64 -3.13
CA THR A 117 -49.58 -12.23 -4.12
C THR A 117 -49.02 -11.09 -4.96
N ALA A 118 -49.04 -11.30 -6.27
CA ALA A 118 -48.72 -10.32 -7.30
C ALA A 118 -49.98 -9.51 -7.66
N GLY A 119 -49.81 -8.23 -7.98
CA GLY A 119 -50.82 -7.37 -8.57
C GLY A 119 -50.15 -6.29 -9.41
N ALA A 120 -50.32 -6.38 -10.71
CA ALA A 120 -49.76 -5.49 -11.72
C ALA A 120 -50.69 -4.31 -12.04
N GLY A 121 -50.11 -3.21 -12.53
CA GLY A 121 -50.71 -2.36 -13.55
C GLY A 121 -51.14 -0.94 -13.13
N GLY A 122 -50.71 0.06 -13.90
CA GLY A 122 -51.46 1.32 -14.09
C GLY A 122 -50.67 2.60 -13.96
N SER A 123 -50.31 3.19 -15.10
CA SER A 123 -49.61 4.46 -15.32
C SER A 123 -50.55 5.65 -15.60
N GLU A 124 -49.98 6.87 -15.61
CA GLU A 124 -50.51 8.19 -16.06
C GLU A 124 -51.47 8.92 -15.08
N GLY A 125 -51.51 10.24 -14.90
CA GLY A 125 -50.80 11.38 -15.49
C GLY A 125 -51.53 12.71 -15.11
N SER A 126 -50.76 13.72 -14.70
CA SER A 126 -50.95 15.18 -14.92
C SER A 126 -52.13 16.02 -14.32
N ARG A 127 -51.71 17.03 -13.51
CA ARG A 127 -52.08 18.48 -13.47
C ARG A 127 -53.55 18.96 -13.29
N SER A 128 -53.80 19.79 -12.25
CA SER A 128 -53.74 21.29 -12.29
C SER A 128 -54.60 22.00 -11.20
N THR A 129 -54.08 23.14 -10.69
CA THR A 129 -54.76 24.36 -10.13
C THR A 129 -55.78 24.24 -8.98
N GLY A 130 -55.89 25.09 -7.96
CA GLY A 130 -55.28 26.37 -7.57
C GLY A 130 -56.16 27.07 -6.51
N SER A 131 -55.54 27.79 -5.57
CA SER A 131 -56.02 29.01 -4.88
C SER A 131 -56.86 28.97 -3.56
N THR A 132 -56.18 29.39 -2.48
CA THR A 132 -56.49 30.49 -1.51
C THR A 132 -57.44 30.38 -0.29
N ARG A 133 -56.94 31.03 0.80
CA ARG A 133 -57.52 31.51 2.08
C ARG A 133 -57.67 30.46 3.20
N GLY A 134 -57.27 30.67 4.45
CA GLY A 134 -56.67 31.81 5.16
C GLY A 134 -57.06 31.76 6.65
N SER A 135 -56.05 31.84 7.52
CA SER A 135 -56.09 32.24 8.96
C SER A 135 -56.51 31.23 10.04
N GLY A 136 -55.69 31.15 11.10
CA GLY A 136 -55.99 30.49 12.38
C GLY A 136 -54.74 29.90 13.04
N GLY A 137 -54.01 30.70 13.81
CA GLY A 137 -52.74 30.28 14.42
C GLY A 137 -52.91 29.38 15.65
N THR A 138 -51.94 28.48 15.82
CA THR A 138 -51.46 28.02 17.12
C THR A 138 -49.94 27.90 17.05
N ALA A 139 -49.27 28.48 18.04
CA ALA A 139 -47.83 28.41 18.21
C ALA A 139 -47.43 27.01 18.65
N GLU A 140 -46.71 26.28 17.80
CA GLU A 140 -45.86 25.17 18.24
C GLU A 140 -44.42 25.55 18.00
N ALA A 141 -43.65 25.54 19.10
CA ALA A 141 -42.22 25.72 19.10
C ALA A 141 -41.59 24.65 18.21
N GLY A 142 -41.15 25.06 17.02
CA GLY A 142 -40.39 24.22 16.11
C GLY A 142 -39.12 23.74 16.79
N ALA A 143 -39.16 22.49 17.26
CA ALA A 143 -37.97 21.72 17.55
C ALA A 143 -37.05 21.83 16.33
N ARG A 144 -35.88 22.45 16.51
CA ARG A 144 -34.81 22.41 15.52
C ARG A 144 -34.60 20.95 15.16
N SER A 145 -34.91 20.58 13.91
CA SER A 145 -34.54 19.27 13.41
C SER A 145 -33.03 19.16 13.60
N ALA A 146 -32.60 18.16 14.37
CA ALA A 146 -31.22 17.75 14.40
C ALA A 146 -30.82 17.48 12.95
N GLY A 147 -29.96 18.34 12.39
CA GLY A 147 -29.57 18.24 10.99
C GLY A 147 -29.15 16.82 10.69
N GLN A 148 -29.69 16.24 9.61
CA GLN A 148 -29.31 14.92 9.12
C GLN A 148 -27.79 14.81 9.16
N GLN A 149 -27.29 13.94 10.04
CA GLN A 149 -25.87 13.70 10.16
C GLN A 149 -25.45 12.99 8.88
N THR A 150 -24.86 13.75 7.96
CA THR A 150 -24.38 13.26 6.67
C THR A 150 -23.37 12.15 6.88
N ASP A 151 -23.39 11.14 6.01
CA ASP A 151 -22.43 10.05 6.09
C ASP A 151 -20.98 10.44 5.75
N ASP A 152 -20.77 11.66 5.24
CA ASP A 152 -19.46 12.13 4.84
C ASP A 152 -18.59 12.60 6.01
N MET A 153 -17.29 12.43 5.86
CA MET A 153 -16.27 13.05 6.69
C MET A 153 -16.19 14.55 6.36
N ARG A 154 -15.89 15.38 7.36
CA ARG A 154 -15.78 16.85 7.20
C ARG A 154 -14.34 17.31 7.31
N LEU A 155 -13.95 18.23 6.42
CA LEU A 155 -12.61 18.83 6.40
C LEU A 155 -12.36 19.68 7.66
N GLN A 156 -11.19 19.53 8.24
CA GLN A 156 -10.62 20.35 9.30
C GLN A 156 -9.19 20.69 8.94
N PHE A 157 -8.89 21.99 8.81
CA PHE A 157 -7.52 22.45 8.69
C PHE A 157 -6.80 22.32 10.04
N LEU A 158 -5.49 22.11 9.98
CA LEU A 158 -4.65 22.08 11.17
C LEU A 158 -4.70 23.41 11.90
N LYS A 159 -4.75 23.38 13.23
CA LYS A 159 -4.65 24.60 14.05
C LYS A 159 -3.29 25.25 13.94
N ASN A 160 -2.24 24.45 13.80
CA ASN A 160 -0.90 24.93 13.56
C ASN A 160 -0.72 25.23 12.07
N THR A 161 -0.93 26.48 11.69
CA THR A 161 -0.83 26.94 10.29
C THR A 161 0.60 26.97 9.75
N GLN A 162 1.62 26.71 10.59
CA GLN A 162 3.01 26.57 10.13
C GLN A 162 3.29 25.19 9.53
N VAL A 163 2.38 24.23 9.67
CA VAL A 163 2.49 22.91 9.03
C VAL A 163 1.62 22.91 7.78
N THR A 164 2.29 22.94 6.63
CA THR A 164 1.69 23.24 5.34
C THR A 164 1.78 22.08 4.35
N CYS A 165 0.97 22.15 3.30
CA CYS A 165 1.17 21.43 2.06
C CYS A 165 2.39 21.99 1.30
N ASN A 166 2.76 21.36 0.18
CA ASN A 166 3.95 21.75 -0.59
C ASN A 166 3.95 23.24 -1.01
N ASP A 167 2.81 23.78 -1.39
CA ASP A 167 2.65 25.18 -1.84
C ASP A 167 2.46 26.20 -0.71
N GLY A 168 2.60 25.79 0.55
CA GLY A 168 2.43 26.67 1.71
C GLY A 168 0.97 26.81 2.20
N THR A 169 0.00 26.20 1.53
CA THR A 169 -1.38 26.17 2.04
C THR A 169 -1.50 25.32 3.30
N ALA A 170 -2.46 25.64 4.17
CA ALA A 170 -2.65 24.91 5.41
C ALA A 170 -3.00 23.44 5.14
N ALA A 171 -2.25 22.51 5.75
CA ALA A 171 -2.61 21.09 5.72
C ALA A 171 -3.83 20.83 6.62
N GLY A 172 -4.42 19.64 6.50
CA GLY A 172 -5.64 19.29 7.22
C GLY A 172 -6.00 17.81 7.11
N PHE A 173 -7.17 17.47 7.62
CA PHE A 173 -7.70 16.12 7.62
C PHE A 173 -9.23 16.15 7.55
N TYR A 174 -9.82 15.07 7.05
CA TYR A 174 -11.26 14.84 7.11
C TYR A 174 -11.58 13.96 8.31
N LEU A 175 -12.65 14.27 9.04
CA LEU A 175 -13.08 13.52 10.23
C LEU A 175 -14.55 13.12 10.13
N LYS A 176 -14.85 11.86 10.48
CA LYS A 176 -16.17 11.39 10.88
C LYS A 176 -16.10 10.78 12.27
N GLU A 177 -16.77 11.41 13.22
CA GLU A 177 -16.82 10.96 14.61
C GLU A 177 -17.92 9.91 14.79
N PHE A 178 -17.61 8.84 15.51
CA PHE A 178 -18.57 7.86 16.00
C PHE A 178 -18.57 7.89 17.52
N ARG A 179 -19.49 8.67 18.09
CA ARG A 179 -19.62 8.86 19.54
C ARG A 179 -19.78 7.50 20.23
N GLY A 180 -18.98 7.27 21.26
CA GLY A 180 -18.95 6.01 22.01
C GLY A 180 -17.95 4.98 21.47
N SER A 181 -17.48 5.12 20.22
CA SER A 181 -16.43 4.26 19.68
C SER A 181 -15.07 4.66 20.25
N ARG A 182 -14.33 3.66 20.76
CA ARG A 182 -12.93 3.81 21.19
C ARG A 182 -11.93 3.29 20.16
N ARG A 183 -12.40 3.08 18.92
CA ARG A 183 -11.56 2.71 17.77
C ARG A 183 -11.38 3.93 16.89
N TRP A 184 -10.15 4.14 16.46
CA TRP A 184 -9.77 5.21 15.52
C TRP A 184 -9.08 4.58 14.33
N LEU A 185 -9.47 4.99 13.14
CA LEU A 185 -8.84 4.62 11.88
C LEU A 185 -8.31 5.90 11.23
N ILE A 186 -6.99 6.02 11.14
CA ILE A 186 -6.29 7.17 10.57
C ILE A 186 -5.64 6.73 9.26
N PHE A 187 -6.15 7.22 8.15
CA PHE A 187 -5.76 6.82 6.82
C PHE A 187 -4.86 7.86 6.15
N LEU A 188 -3.70 7.43 5.67
CA LEU A 188 -2.75 8.20 4.88
C LEU A 188 -2.99 7.97 3.39
N GLU A 189 -3.38 9.02 2.67
CA GLU A 189 -3.47 8.97 1.22
C GLU A 189 -2.08 8.72 0.59
N GLY A 190 -2.07 8.06 -0.57
CA GLY A 190 -0.88 7.87 -1.39
C GLY A 190 -0.86 8.77 -2.62
N GLY A 191 0.03 8.44 -3.58
CA GLY A 191 0.11 9.12 -4.87
C GLY A 191 1.50 9.61 -5.20
N TRP A 192 2.48 8.69 -5.27
CA TRP A 192 3.85 8.98 -5.70
C TRP A 192 4.56 10.06 -4.86
N CYS A 193 5.67 10.61 -5.35
CA CYS A 193 6.42 11.70 -4.72
C CYS A 193 7.04 12.59 -5.82
N CYS A 194 7.74 13.66 -5.43
CA CYS A 194 8.65 14.40 -6.31
C CYS A 194 9.97 14.62 -5.58
N TYR A 195 11.10 14.60 -6.28
CA TYR A 195 12.44 14.50 -5.69
C TYR A 195 13.44 15.48 -6.31
N SER A 196 12.99 16.36 -7.20
CA SER A 196 13.75 17.49 -7.75
C SER A 196 12.81 18.66 -7.97
N LYS A 197 13.36 19.85 -8.23
CA LYS A 197 12.53 21.02 -8.54
C LYS A 197 11.65 20.75 -9.76
N GLU A 198 12.22 20.20 -10.82
CA GLU A 198 11.55 19.95 -12.10
C GLU A 198 10.42 18.92 -11.95
N THR A 199 10.68 17.86 -11.19
CA THR A 199 9.65 16.84 -10.91
C THR A 199 8.54 17.40 -10.02
N CYS A 200 8.85 18.29 -9.08
CA CYS A 200 7.85 18.94 -8.24
C CYS A 200 7.04 20.00 -9.01
N ASP A 201 7.68 20.81 -9.87
CA ASP A 201 7.01 21.77 -10.76
C ASP A 201 6.03 21.03 -11.69
N SER A 202 6.49 19.94 -12.32
CA SER A 202 5.66 19.09 -13.17
C SER A 202 4.48 18.49 -12.39
N ARG A 203 4.74 18.00 -11.18
CA ARG A 203 3.68 17.45 -10.31
C ARG A 203 2.67 18.52 -9.91
N PHE A 204 3.10 19.74 -9.62
CA PHE A 204 2.22 20.84 -9.24
C PHE A 204 1.32 21.27 -10.40
N GLN A 205 1.87 21.31 -11.61
CA GLN A 205 1.10 21.63 -12.82
C GLN A 205 0.07 20.55 -13.16
N ASN A 206 0.44 19.28 -13.04
CA ASN A 206 -0.40 18.17 -13.51
C ASN A 206 -1.34 17.61 -12.44
N ILE A 207 -0.95 17.64 -11.16
CA ILE A 207 -1.71 17.03 -10.05
C ILE A 207 -1.68 17.94 -8.80
N PRO A 208 -2.15 19.19 -8.89
CA PRO A 208 -2.05 20.17 -7.80
C PRO A 208 -2.74 19.72 -6.50
N ARG A 209 -3.77 18.86 -6.58
CA ARG A 209 -4.48 18.31 -5.41
C ARG A 209 -3.58 17.56 -4.42
N LEU A 210 -2.43 17.06 -4.90
CA LEU A 210 -1.45 16.33 -4.10
C LEU A 210 -0.28 17.22 -3.61
N MET A 211 -0.42 18.54 -3.77
CA MET A 211 0.58 19.54 -3.38
C MET A 211 -0.04 20.78 -2.74
N SER A 212 -1.37 20.92 -2.78
CA SER A 212 -2.13 22.07 -2.28
C SER A 212 -3.44 21.63 -1.65
N SER A 213 -3.87 22.35 -0.60
CA SER A 213 -5.20 22.19 -0.02
C SER A 213 -6.24 23.16 -0.59
N SER A 214 -5.87 24.08 -1.47
CA SER A 214 -6.77 25.13 -2.02
C SER A 214 -8.02 24.57 -2.70
N GLY A 215 -7.92 23.38 -3.29
CA GLY A 215 -9.01 22.73 -4.02
C GLY A 215 -9.77 21.67 -3.21
N TRP A 216 -9.52 21.53 -1.92
CA TRP A 216 -10.13 20.45 -1.13
C TRP A 216 -11.63 20.71 -0.88
N PRO A 217 -12.51 19.73 -1.15
CA PRO A 217 -13.94 19.85 -0.86
C PRO A 217 -14.18 19.88 0.66
N GLN A 218 -15.28 20.51 1.09
CA GLN A 218 -15.61 20.60 2.53
C GLN A 218 -15.99 19.24 3.14
N THR A 219 -16.48 18.32 2.32
CA THR A 219 -16.81 16.95 2.74
C THR A 219 -16.17 15.93 1.82
N LYS A 220 -15.95 14.72 2.34
CA LYS A 220 -15.43 13.58 1.60
C LYS A 220 -16.17 12.33 2.05
N ARG A 221 -16.76 11.61 1.09
CA ARG A 221 -17.38 10.31 1.33
C ARG A 221 -16.30 9.27 1.63
N GLY A 222 -16.49 8.49 2.70
CA GLY A 222 -15.65 7.34 3.01
C GLY A 222 -16.08 6.11 2.20
N THR A 223 -15.11 5.38 1.66
CA THR A 223 -15.31 4.15 0.87
C THR A 223 -14.37 3.05 1.37
N GLY A 224 -14.68 1.80 1.05
CA GLY A 224 -13.97 0.62 1.52
C GLY A 224 -13.88 0.60 3.05
N ILE A 225 -12.67 0.48 3.59
CA ILE A 225 -12.41 0.50 5.04
C ILE A 225 -12.79 1.82 5.73
N LEU A 226 -12.98 2.91 4.98
CA LEU A 226 -13.41 4.21 5.51
C LEU A 226 -14.93 4.38 5.45
N SER A 227 -15.66 3.44 4.85
CA SER A 227 -17.11 3.48 4.76
C SER A 227 -17.75 3.26 6.13
N SER A 228 -18.87 3.95 6.38
CA SER A 228 -19.72 3.73 7.54
C SER A 228 -20.85 2.73 7.31
N GLN A 229 -20.95 2.19 6.10
CA GLN A 229 -21.95 1.20 5.75
C GLN A 229 -21.43 -0.20 6.13
N VAL A 230 -22.25 -1.00 6.79
CA VAL A 230 -21.86 -2.33 7.28
C VAL A 230 -21.58 -3.28 6.11
N GLU A 231 -22.32 -3.11 5.03
CA GLU A 231 -22.24 -3.91 3.80
C GLU A 231 -20.88 -3.73 3.11
N GLU A 232 -20.34 -2.51 3.17
CA GLU A 232 -19.04 -2.16 2.58
C GLU A 232 -17.90 -2.32 3.61
N ASN A 233 -18.14 -2.07 4.90
CA ASN A 233 -17.15 -2.15 5.97
C ASN A 233 -17.66 -2.97 7.18
N PRO A 234 -17.66 -4.31 7.07
CA PRO A 234 -18.36 -5.17 8.04
C PRO A 234 -17.89 -5.05 9.48
N HIS A 235 -16.61 -4.72 9.69
CA HIS A 235 -15.97 -4.80 10.99
C HIS A 235 -15.58 -3.43 11.59
N TRP A 236 -15.30 -2.42 10.75
CA TRP A 236 -14.77 -1.12 11.18
C TRP A 236 -15.70 0.07 10.87
N HIS A 237 -16.92 -0.15 10.35
CA HIS A 237 -17.85 0.91 9.94
C HIS A 237 -18.18 1.95 11.03
N ASN A 238 -18.08 1.56 12.30
CA ASN A 238 -18.38 2.38 13.47
C ASN A 238 -17.11 2.84 14.23
N ALA A 239 -15.94 2.84 13.60
CA ALA A 239 -14.74 3.50 14.13
C ALA A 239 -14.79 5.02 13.87
N ASN A 240 -14.10 5.83 14.67
CA ASN A 240 -13.83 7.21 14.30
C ASN A 240 -12.89 7.22 13.09
N ILE A 241 -13.31 7.84 11.99
CA ILE A 241 -12.59 7.79 10.70
C ILE A 241 -11.88 9.12 10.47
N VAL A 242 -10.58 9.06 10.20
CA VAL A 242 -9.74 10.19 9.83
C VAL A 242 -9.08 9.88 8.49
N PHE A 243 -9.27 10.76 7.51
CA PHE A 243 -8.56 10.71 6.23
C PHE A 243 -7.62 11.91 6.15
N ILE A 244 -6.32 11.67 6.01
CA ILE A 244 -5.31 12.73 5.86
C ILE A 244 -4.93 12.78 4.38
N PRO A 245 -5.32 13.83 3.64
CA PRO A 245 -4.95 13.96 2.24
C PRO A 245 -3.44 14.16 2.11
N TYR A 246 -2.88 13.59 1.05
CA TYR A 246 -1.45 13.64 0.81
C TYR A 246 -1.10 14.86 -0.02
N CYS A 247 -0.60 15.91 0.65
CA CYS A 247 -0.19 17.16 0.00
C CYS A 247 1.27 17.54 0.20
N SER A 248 2.10 16.58 0.65
CA SER A 248 3.49 16.83 1.01
C SER A 248 4.51 16.21 0.05
N SER A 249 4.10 15.33 -0.87
CA SER A 249 4.96 14.76 -1.93
C SER A 249 6.28 14.10 -1.48
N ASP A 250 6.38 13.72 -0.21
CA ASP A 250 7.59 13.27 0.49
C ASP A 250 7.46 11.87 1.13
N VAL A 251 6.46 11.09 0.69
CA VAL A 251 6.15 9.76 1.24
C VAL A 251 5.97 9.81 2.76
N TRP A 252 5.42 10.91 3.27
CA TRP A 252 5.17 11.16 4.69
C TRP A 252 6.45 11.21 5.55
N SER A 253 7.61 11.50 4.96
CA SER A 253 8.89 11.52 5.67
C SER A 253 9.37 12.93 6.04
N GLY A 254 8.94 13.98 5.34
CA GLY A 254 9.50 15.33 5.45
C GLY A 254 9.22 16.01 6.78
N THR A 255 10.18 16.83 7.23
CA THR A 255 10.12 17.54 8.52
C THR A 255 10.36 19.04 8.46
N GLY A 256 10.34 19.65 7.27
CA GLY A 256 10.59 21.09 7.20
C GLY A 256 10.55 21.68 5.80
N PRO A 257 10.84 22.99 5.70
CA PRO A 257 11.13 23.61 4.42
C PRO A 257 12.34 22.92 3.78
N THR A 258 12.41 22.98 2.45
CA THR A 258 13.49 22.37 1.68
C THR A 258 14.84 22.72 2.28
N SER A 259 15.70 21.72 2.50
CA SER A 259 17.13 21.98 2.71
C SER A 259 17.60 22.62 1.41
N ALA A 260 17.77 23.95 1.39
CA ALA A 260 18.27 24.66 0.22
C ALA A 260 19.41 23.82 -0.38
N ALA A 261 19.21 23.35 -1.62
CA ALA A 261 20.26 22.63 -2.32
C ALA A 261 21.52 23.50 -2.21
N PRO A 262 22.71 22.93 -1.91
CA PRO A 262 23.91 23.73 -1.85
C PRO A 262 24.07 24.40 -3.22
N SER A 263 23.71 25.68 -3.29
CA SER A 263 24.08 26.54 -4.39
C SER A 263 25.58 26.36 -4.52
N ARG A 264 26.03 25.71 -5.60
CA ARG A 264 27.46 25.62 -5.91
C ARG A 264 28.02 27.03 -5.71
N PRO A 265 29.07 27.23 -4.92
CA PRO A 265 29.69 28.54 -4.84
C PRO A 265 30.18 28.85 -6.25
N GLN A 266 29.47 29.70 -6.98
CA GLN A 266 30.07 30.40 -8.09
C GLN A 266 31.16 31.25 -7.47
N GLN A 267 32.41 30.79 -7.59
CA GLN A 267 33.56 31.66 -7.46
C GLN A 267 33.43 32.74 -8.54
N GLY A 268 32.80 33.85 -8.17
CA GLY A 268 32.41 34.89 -9.11
C GLY A 268 31.89 36.12 -8.40
N ARG A 269 32.64 36.63 -7.42
CA ARG A 269 32.65 38.03 -6.94
C ARG A 269 31.31 38.77 -7.10
N GLU A 270 30.35 38.48 -6.22
CA GLU A 270 29.10 39.21 -6.12
C GLU A 270 29.37 40.69 -5.80
N ARG A 271 28.90 41.58 -6.68
CA ARG A 271 28.70 42.99 -6.37
C ARG A 271 27.36 43.09 -5.65
N GLU A 272 27.36 43.66 -4.44
CA GLU A 272 26.14 44.07 -3.74
C GLU A 272 25.34 45.02 -4.64
N GLY A 273 24.16 44.59 -5.13
CA GLY A 273 23.33 45.47 -5.96
C GLY A 273 22.12 44.85 -6.66
N GLU A 274 22.05 43.53 -6.87
CA GLU A 274 20.97 42.92 -7.67
C GLU A 274 20.18 41.90 -6.84
N ARG A 275 19.37 42.41 -5.92
CA ARG A 275 18.23 41.65 -5.38
C ARG A 275 17.03 41.88 -6.30
N GLU A 276 17.19 41.53 -7.57
CA GLU A 276 16.04 41.34 -8.45
C GLU A 276 15.30 40.09 -7.95
N LYS A 277 14.09 40.31 -7.45
CA LYS A 277 13.15 39.24 -7.16
C LYS A 277 12.95 38.43 -8.44
N ASN A 278 13.55 37.25 -8.53
CA ASN A 278 13.00 36.20 -9.37
C ASN A 278 11.66 35.77 -8.76
N GLU A 279 10.59 36.45 -9.14
CA GLU A 279 9.21 36.22 -8.67
C GLU A 279 8.61 34.87 -9.11
N ASN A 280 9.41 33.93 -9.64
CA ASN A 280 8.92 32.71 -10.28
C ASN A 280 9.55 31.40 -9.79
N THR A 281 10.32 31.41 -8.69
CA THR A 281 10.76 30.17 -8.03
C THR A 281 9.84 29.84 -6.87
N THR A 282 8.81 29.03 -7.12
CA THR A 282 8.02 28.40 -6.05
C THR A 282 8.93 27.48 -5.26
N GLU A 283 9.18 27.83 -4.01
CA GLU A 283 9.90 26.98 -3.07
C GLU A 283 8.90 26.05 -2.38
N TYR A 284 9.09 24.74 -2.52
CA TYR A 284 8.19 23.75 -1.91
C TYR A 284 8.61 23.43 -0.48
N THR A 285 7.64 23.09 0.37
CA THR A 285 7.88 22.57 1.73
C THR A 285 7.52 21.10 1.82
N PHE A 286 8.25 20.30 2.60
CA PHE A 286 8.02 18.85 2.73
C PHE A 286 7.80 18.50 4.21
N MET A 287 6.53 18.34 4.61
CA MET A 287 6.14 18.30 6.02
C MET A 287 5.28 17.09 6.38
N GLY A 288 5.30 16.00 5.59
CA GLY A 288 4.39 14.87 5.76
C GLY A 288 4.43 14.23 7.15
N SER A 289 5.62 14.04 7.73
CA SER A 289 5.77 13.50 9.10
C SER A 289 5.20 14.47 10.15
N LEU A 290 5.38 15.78 9.94
CA LEU A 290 4.82 16.82 10.81
C LEU A 290 3.30 16.96 10.67
N ILE A 291 2.75 16.79 9.47
CA ILE A 291 1.29 16.78 9.24
C ILE A 291 0.66 15.68 10.10
N ILE A 292 1.19 14.45 10.06
CA ILE A 292 0.70 13.35 10.90
C ILE A 292 0.74 13.74 12.37
N ARG A 293 1.88 14.27 12.84
CA ARG A 293 2.06 14.69 14.23
C ARG A 293 1.03 15.74 14.67
N GLU A 294 0.79 16.76 13.86
CA GLU A 294 -0.18 17.81 14.20
C GLU A 294 -1.63 17.33 14.09
N VAL A 295 -1.95 16.43 13.15
CA VAL A 295 -3.27 15.76 13.13
C VAL A 295 -3.53 15.04 14.45
N ILE A 296 -2.58 14.24 14.95
CA ILE A 296 -2.75 13.55 16.24
C ILE A 296 -3.01 14.53 17.39
N LYS A 297 -2.33 15.69 17.41
CA LYS A 297 -2.58 16.75 18.41
C LYS A 297 -3.99 17.33 18.28
N ASP A 298 -4.43 17.62 17.06
CA ASP A 298 -5.76 18.19 16.81
C ASP A 298 -6.90 17.21 17.07
N LEU A 299 -6.62 15.91 17.10
CA LEU A 299 -7.56 14.86 17.53
C LEU A 299 -7.66 14.70 19.05
N VAL A 300 -6.74 15.27 19.84
CA VAL A 300 -6.82 15.26 21.32
C VAL A 300 -8.15 15.81 21.85
N PRO A 301 -8.59 17.03 21.47
CA PRO A 301 -9.90 17.55 21.89
C PRO A 301 -11.09 16.79 21.29
N LYS A 302 -10.86 15.91 20.30
CA LYS A 302 -11.88 15.06 19.66
C LYS A 302 -12.00 13.69 20.35
N GLY A 303 -11.16 13.40 21.33
CA GLY A 303 -11.26 12.21 22.18
C GLY A 303 -10.34 11.05 21.81
N ILE A 304 -9.30 11.27 21.00
CA ILE A 304 -8.32 10.21 20.68
C ILE A 304 -7.61 9.66 21.92
N LYS A 305 -7.49 10.45 22.99
CA LYS A 305 -6.93 9.99 24.27
C LYS A 305 -7.71 8.85 24.93
N GLN A 306 -9.01 8.74 24.65
CA GLN A 306 -9.86 7.66 25.17
C GLN A 306 -9.87 6.43 24.25
N ALA A 307 -9.09 6.44 23.17
CA ALA A 307 -8.97 5.30 22.27
C ALA A 307 -8.44 4.07 23.02
N LYS A 308 -8.92 2.90 22.61
CA LYS A 308 -8.35 1.59 22.98
C LYS A 308 -7.54 0.99 21.84
N VAL A 309 -7.88 1.36 20.60
CA VAL A 309 -7.12 0.99 19.41
C VAL A 309 -7.05 2.21 18.49
N VAL A 310 -5.85 2.51 18.01
CA VAL A 310 -5.61 3.45 16.91
C VAL A 310 -4.96 2.67 15.78
N MET A 311 -5.65 2.55 14.66
CA MET A 311 -5.13 1.95 13.44
C MET A 311 -4.61 3.05 12.52
N LEU A 312 -3.30 3.13 12.36
CA LEU A 312 -2.67 3.94 11.32
C LEU A 312 -2.65 3.10 10.04
N SER A 313 -3.43 3.50 9.06
CA SER A 313 -3.57 2.84 7.78
C SER A 313 -3.11 3.75 6.64
N GLY A 314 -2.77 3.17 5.50
CA GLY A 314 -2.39 3.96 4.35
C GLY A 314 -2.21 3.09 3.11
N THR A 315 -2.31 3.72 1.96
CA THR A 315 -2.18 3.05 0.66
C THR A 315 -1.06 3.63 -0.17
N SER A 316 -0.36 2.83 -0.98
CA SER A 316 0.73 3.28 -1.85
C SER A 316 1.82 4.01 -1.03
N ALA A 317 2.23 5.22 -1.44
CA ALA A 317 3.11 6.11 -0.64
C ALA A 317 2.60 6.33 0.81
N GLY A 318 1.29 6.32 1.03
CA GLY A 318 0.70 6.36 2.36
C GLY A 318 0.93 5.08 3.16
N GLY A 319 0.95 3.92 2.50
CA GLY A 319 1.31 2.63 3.12
C GLY A 319 2.76 2.61 3.58
N THR A 320 3.69 3.09 2.76
CA THR A 320 5.08 3.34 3.18
C THR A 320 5.14 4.38 4.30
N GLY A 321 4.31 5.42 4.23
CA GLY A 321 4.14 6.41 5.29
C GLY A 321 3.72 5.83 6.64
N VAL A 322 2.87 4.79 6.66
CA VAL A 322 2.54 4.03 7.88
C VAL A 322 3.80 3.43 8.49
N LEU A 323 4.60 2.72 7.68
CA LEU A 323 5.84 2.07 8.13
C LEU A 323 6.81 3.10 8.74
N LEU A 324 6.97 4.25 8.09
CA LEU A 324 7.89 5.30 8.52
C LEU A 324 7.45 6.06 9.77
N ASN A 325 6.15 6.08 10.09
CA ASN A 325 5.59 6.95 11.14
C ASN A 325 4.95 6.21 12.32
N ILE A 326 4.68 4.91 12.22
CA ILE A 326 3.89 4.19 13.23
C ILE A 326 4.48 4.28 14.64
N GLU A 327 5.80 4.14 14.78
CA GLU A 327 6.47 4.22 16.09
C GLU A 327 6.41 5.64 16.66
N ARG A 328 6.48 6.69 15.82
CA ARG A 328 6.32 8.08 16.26
C ARG A 328 4.90 8.35 16.72
N VAL A 329 3.90 7.82 16.01
CA VAL A 329 2.49 7.94 16.40
C VAL A 329 2.23 7.21 17.73
N ALA A 330 2.79 6.01 17.89
CA ALA A 330 2.71 5.25 19.14
C ALA A 330 3.33 6.03 20.31
N SER A 331 4.57 6.50 20.16
CA SER A 331 5.26 7.29 21.18
C SER A 331 4.53 8.59 21.50
N GLN A 332 4.01 9.30 20.48
CA GLN A 332 3.26 10.53 20.67
C GLN A 332 1.97 10.30 21.47
N LEU A 333 1.22 9.25 21.16
CA LEU A 333 -0.01 8.91 21.90
C LEU A 333 0.27 8.52 23.35
N GLU A 334 1.34 7.75 23.58
CA GLU A 334 1.81 7.42 24.93
C GLU A 334 2.19 8.67 25.72
N GLN A 335 2.97 9.59 25.14
CA GLN A 335 3.36 10.87 25.75
C GLN A 335 2.14 11.76 26.06
N LEU A 336 1.09 11.68 25.25
CA LEU A 336 -0.18 12.37 25.50
C LEU A 336 -1.05 11.69 26.58
N GLY A 337 -0.62 10.54 27.10
CA GLY A 337 -1.30 9.76 28.13
C GLY A 337 -2.46 8.90 27.60
N ALA A 338 -2.40 8.48 26.34
CA ALA A 338 -3.36 7.52 25.79
C ALA A 338 -2.90 6.08 26.05
N GLU A 339 -3.80 5.22 26.55
CA GLU A 339 -3.57 3.78 26.73
C GLU A 339 -3.88 2.97 25.46
N ALA A 340 -3.86 3.62 24.30
CA ALA A 340 -4.29 3.01 23.05
C ALA A 340 -3.22 2.07 22.51
N GLN A 341 -3.63 0.90 22.00
CA GLN A 341 -2.75 0.09 21.19
C GLN A 341 -2.70 0.66 19.78
N VAL A 342 -1.53 1.13 19.35
CA VAL A 342 -1.29 1.55 17.96
C VAL A 342 -1.00 0.34 17.08
N ARG A 343 -1.62 0.29 15.91
CA ARG A 343 -1.51 -0.81 14.94
C ARG A 343 -1.36 -0.23 13.54
N GLY A 344 -0.62 -0.92 12.67
CA GLY A 344 -0.43 -0.48 11.29
C GLY A 344 -1.16 -1.35 10.29
N LEU A 345 -1.75 -0.72 9.28
CA LEU A 345 -2.35 -1.39 8.14
C LEU A 345 -1.74 -0.81 6.86
N VAL A 346 -0.85 -1.58 6.24
CA VAL A 346 -0.02 -1.14 5.11
C VAL A 346 -0.60 -1.75 3.84
N ASP A 347 -1.19 -0.93 2.95
CA ASP A 347 -1.70 -1.38 1.65
C ASP A 347 -0.81 -0.89 0.52
N SER A 348 -0.29 -1.83 -0.29
CA SER A 348 0.48 -1.51 -1.50
C SER A 348 1.68 -0.58 -1.23
N GLY A 349 2.24 -0.64 -0.02
CA GLY A 349 3.37 0.18 0.44
C GLY A 349 4.63 -0.64 0.72
N TRP A 350 4.61 -1.93 0.38
CA TRP A 350 5.72 -2.87 0.56
C TRP A 350 6.43 -3.08 -0.77
N PHE A 351 7.40 -2.21 -1.05
CA PHE A 351 8.23 -2.28 -2.26
C PHE A 351 9.50 -3.09 -2.00
N ILE A 352 10.09 -3.58 -3.09
CA ILE A 352 11.42 -4.20 -3.14
C ILE A 352 12.33 -3.38 -4.06
N GLU A 353 13.63 -3.41 -3.78
CA GLU A 353 14.67 -2.73 -4.55
C GLU A 353 14.68 -3.15 -6.01
N SER A 354 15.12 -2.24 -6.88
CA SER A 354 15.32 -2.58 -8.28
C SER A 354 16.61 -3.36 -8.44
N LYS A 355 16.57 -4.40 -9.25
CA LYS A 355 17.77 -5.16 -9.63
C LYS A 355 18.49 -4.56 -10.82
N GLN A 356 17.89 -3.59 -11.49
CA GLN A 356 18.51 -2.93 -12.63
C GLN A 356 19.58 -1.96 -12.14
N GLN A 357 20.84 -2.33 -12.35
CA GLN A 357 21.98 -1.43 -12.22
C GLN A 357 21.89 -0.38 -13.34
N ARG A 358 21.20 0.73 -13.07
CA ARG A 358 21.17 1.89 -13.98
C ARG A 358 22.40 2.77 -13.72
N PRO A 359 22.94 3.44 -14.75
CA PRO A 359 24.16 4.22 -14.60
C PRO A 359 24.04 5.27 -13.48
N ASP A 360 25.13 5.39 -12.71
CA ASP A 360 25.29 6.42 -11.68
C ASP A 360 25.09 7.80 -12.32
N ASN A 361 24.21 8.60 -11.70
CA ASN A 361 23.69 9.89 -12.15
C ASN A 361 22.43 9.79 -13.01
N CYS A 362 21.29 9.73 -12.32
CA CYS A 362 20.01 10.14 -12.90
C CYS A 362 20.14 11.58 -13.43
N PRO A 363 20.13 11.81 -14.76
CA PRO A 363 20.08 13.17 -15.28
C PRO A 363 18.74 13.78 -14.89
N GLU A 364 18.72 15.06 -14.52
CA GLU A 364 17.51 15.83 -14.14
C GLU A 364 16.39 15.77 -15.20
N THR A 365 16.67 15.26 -16.39
CA THR A 365 15.77 15.14 -17.55
C THR A 365 15.23 13.73 -17.82
N VAL A 366 15.60 12.69 -17.04
CA VAL A 366 15.19 11.28 -17.26
C VAL A 366 14.74 10.60 -15.95
N SER A 367 13.73 9.72 -16.05
CA SER A 367 13.14 8.94 -14.95
C SER A 367 14.19 8.21 -14.09
N CYS A 368 14.38 8.64 -12.83
CA CYS A 368 15.25 7.95 -11.88
C CYS A 368 14.73 6.54 -11.54
N SER A 369 15.60 5.65 -11.09
CA SER A 369 15.17 4.45 -10.36
C SER A 369 14.47 4.87 -9.06
N PRO A 370 13.62 4.03 -8.45
CA PRO A 370 13.01 4.32 -7.14
C PRO A 370 14.01 4.59 -6.06
N GLU A 371 15.11 3.84 -6.06
CA GLU A 371 16.16 3.98 -5.07
C GLU A 371 16.80 5.36 -5.18
N ASP A 372 17.10 5.79 -6.40
CA ASP A 372 17.68 7.11 -6.63
C ASP A 372 16.67 8.21 -6.33
N ALA A 373 15.40 8.03 -6.69
CA ALA A 373 14.32 8.93 -6.34
C ALA A 373 14.19 9.11 -4.82
N ILE A 374 14.28 8.02 -4.03
CA ILE A 374 14.24 8.07 -2.57
C ILE A 374 15.54 8.67 -2.02
N LYS A 375 16.72 8.30 -2.53
CA LYS A 375 18.02 8.85 -2.10
C LYS A 375 18.08 10.36 -2.29
N ILE A 376 17.67 10.85 -3.45
CA ILE A 376 17.62 12.28 -3.79
C ILE A 376 16.50 12.95 -2.97
N GLY A 377 15.31 12.35 -2.98
CA GLY A 377 14.13 12.84 -2.28
C GLY A 377 14.38 13.02 -0.79
N LEU A 378 14.96 12.03 -0.11
CA LEU A 378 15.23 12.09 1.33
C LEU A 378 16.05 13.32 1.73
N ARG A 379 17.00 13.74 0.89
CA ARG A 379 17.78 14.97 1.09
C ARG A 379 16.97 16.24 0.81
N LEU A 380 16.19 16.24 -0.26
CA LEU A 380 15.33 17.37 -0.64
C LEU A 380 14.27 17.62 0.45
N TRP A 381 13.63 16.56 0.92
CA TRP A 381 12.49 16.62 1.85
C TRP A 381 12.89 16.91 3.29
N ASN A 382 14.20 16.94 3.59
CA ASN A 382 14.70 16.84 4.95
C ASN A 382 13.98 15.70 5.70
N GLY A 383 13.93 14.53 5.04
CA GLY A 383 13.08 13.44 5.46
C GLY A 383 13.72 12.63 6.59
N VAL A 384 12.86 12.07 7.44
CA VAL A 384 13.27 11.26 8.59
C VAL A 384 12.70 9.85 8.50
N VAL A 385 13.53 8.88 8.90
CA VAL A 385 13.15 7.47 9.00
C VAL A 385 13.08 7.04 10.48
N PRO A 386 12.55 5.85 10.81
CA PRO A 386 12.56 5.38 12.20
C PRO A 386 13.97 5.21 12.75
N ASP A 387 14.25 5.74 13.95
CA ASP A 387 15.58 5.78 14.56
C ASP A 387 16.27 4.41 14.63
N ARG A 388 15.51 3.36 14.99
CA ARG A 388 16.04 1.99 15.07
C ARG A 388 16.48 1.44 13.72
N CYS A 389 15.78 1.81 12.65
CA CYS A 389 16.18 1.45 11.30
C CYS A 389 17.36 2.29 10.81
N GLN A 390 17.35 3.59 11.10
CA GLN A 390 18.48 4.47 10.78
C GLN A 390 19.81 3.93 11.32
N GLN A 391 19.79 3.40 12.55
CA GLN A 391 20.97 2.84 13.22
C GLN A 391 21.53 1.57 12.55
N LEU A 392 20.79 0.90 11.68
CA LEU A 392 21.27 -0.26 10.93
C LEU A 392 22.17 0.13 9.74
N TYR A 393 22.08 1.38 9.29
CA TYR A 393 22.69 1.84 8.05
C TYR A 393 23.70 2.96 8.30
N LYS A 394 24.65 3.09 7.37
CA LYS A 394 25.63 4.19 7.41
C LYS A 394 24.94 5.51 7.08
N LYS A 395 25.54 6.61 7.52
CA LYS A 395 25.08 7.95 7.10
C LYS A 395 25.05 8.06 5.57
N GLY A 396 23.92 8.47 5.02
CA GLY A 396 23.65 8.51 3.57
C GLY A 396 22.91 7.29 3.03
N GLU A 397 22.81 6.20 3.79
CA GLU A 397 22.12 4.95 3.43
C GLU A 397 20.74 4.81 4.09
N GLU A 398 20.21 5.87 4.71
CA GLU A 398 18.93 5.86 5.42
C GLU A 398 17.73 5.57 4.50
N TRP A 399 17.89 5.80 3.19
CA TRP A 399 16.90 5.48 2.16
C TRP A 399 16.48 4.00 2.19
N GLN A 400 17.34 3.10 2.69
CA GLN A 400 17.02 1.69 2.84
C GLN A 400 15.83 1.42 3.78
N CYS A 401 15.54 2.34 4.70
CA CYS A 401 14.39 2.26 5.60
C CYS A 401 13.04 2.52 4.92
N PHE A 402 13.02 2.92 3.64
CA PHE A 402 11.78 3.03 2.87
C PHE A 402 11.26 1.68 2.37
N PHE A 403 12.09 0.64 2.41
CA PHE A 403 11.73 -0.71 1.99
C PHE A 403 11.20 -1.52 3.17
N GLY A 404 9.95 -1.99 3.06
CA GLY A 404 9.26 -2.65 4.16
C GLY A 404 10.02 -3.85 4.73
N HIS A 405 10.60 -4.68 3.86
CA HIS A 405 11.34 -5.88 4.27
C HIS A 405 12.66 -5.59 5.00
N LYS A 406 13.22 -4.37 4.86
CA LYS A 406 14.39 -3.90 5.62
C LYS A 406 14.00 -3.24 6.94
N LEU A 407 12.89 -2.50 6.93
CA LEU A 407 12.42 -1.74 8.09
C LEU A 407 11.67 -2.61 9.12
N PHE A 408 10.90 -3.61 8.65
CA PHE A 408 9.90 -4.33 9.44
C PHE A 408 10.42 -4.88 10.77
N SER A 409 11.61 -5.49 10.77
CA SER A 409 12.21 -6.11 11.96
C SER A 409 12.54 -5.12 13.08
N THR A 410 12.58 -3.82 12.78
CA THR A 410 12.88 -2.76 13.76
C THR A 410 11.64 -2.19 14.44
N LEU A 411 10.45 -2.47 13.90
CA LEU A 411 9.17 -1.95 14.37
C LEU A 411 8.66 -2.79 15.55
N THR A 412 7.99 -2.14 16.50
CA THR A 412 7.41 -2.80 17.68
C THR A 412 5.89 -2.86 17.60
N SER A 413 5.28 -1.90 16.93
CA SER A 413 3.84 -1.85 16.69
C SER A 413 3.42 -2.98 15.74
N PRO A 414 2.34 -3.72 16.04
CA PRO A 414 1.89 -4.80 15.18
C PRO A 414 1.40 -4.26 13.84
N LEU A 415 1.78 -4.94 12.75
CA LEU A 415 1.42 -4.58 11.38
C LEU A 415 0.58 -5.67 10.71
N PHE A 416 -0.32 -5.24 9.85
CA PHE A 416 -0.98 -6.06 8.84
C PHE A 416 -0.58 -5.52 7.46
N VAL A 417 0.05 -6.35 6.63
CA VAL A 417 0.52 -5.96 5.30
C VAL A 417 -0.42 -6.52 4.23
N VAL A 418 -1.00 -5.64 3.42
CA VAL A 418 -1.78 -5.96 2.23
C VAL A 418 -0.91 -5.61 1.02
N GLN A 419 -0.54 -6.60 0.22
CA GLN A 419 0.39 -6.36 -0.89
C GLN A 419 0.03 -7.22 -2.10
N TRP A 420 -0.21 -6.58 -3.24
CA TRP A 420 -0.32 -7.29 -4.51
C TRP A 420 1.03 -7.88 -4.87
N LEU A 421 1.07 -9.18 -5.17
CA LEU A 421 2.32 -9.85 -5.56
C LEU A 421 2.86 -9.37 -6.92
N PHE A 422 2.00 -8.70 -7.71
CA PHE A 422 2.36 -8.04 -8.96
C PHE A 422 1.82 -6.62 -8.92
N ASP A 423 2.31 -5.81 -7.99
CA ASP A 423 1.86 -4.43 -7.82
C ASP A 423 2.19 -3.57 -9.05
N GLU A 424 1.21 -2.84 -9.58
CA GLU A 424 1.40 -2.03 -10.78
C GLU A 424 2.44 -0.93 -10.61
N GLU A 425 2.58 -0.33 -9.42
CA GLU A 425 3.59 0.70 -9.20
C GLU A 425 4.98 0.08 -9.05
N GLN A 426 5.10 -1.11 -8.47
CA GLN A 426 6.36 -1.88 -8.49
C GLN A 426 6.80 -2.23 -9.93
N LEU A 427 5.85 -2.48 -10.84
CA LEU A 427 6.18 -2.69 -12.25
C LEU A 427 6.54 -1.38 -12.96
N ARG A 428 5.80 -0.29 -12.72
CA ARG A 428 6.10 1.01 -13.34
C ARG A 428 7.49 1.52 -12.98
N VAL A 429 7.94 1.28 -11.75
CA VAL A 429 9.29 1.70 -11.36
C VAL A 429 10.41 0.97 -12.10
N GLU A 430 10.14 -0.25 -12.57
CA GLU A 430 11.02 -1.03 -13.44
C GLU A 430 10.83 -0.70 -14.92
N ASN A 431 10.09 0.39 -15.21
CA ASN A 431 9.73 0.81 -16.55
C ASN A 431 8.91 -0.26 -17.31
N ILE A 432 8.07 -1.00 -16.58
CA ILE A 432 7.16 -2.00 -17.13
C ILE A 432 5.73 -1.43 -17.10
N TYR A 433 5.14 -1.25 -18.28
CA TYR A 433 3.77 -0.77 -18.45
C TYR A 433 2.92 -1.87 -19.07
N ILE A 434 1.94 -2.37 -18.34
CA ILE A 434 1.01 -3.39 -18.84
C ILE A 434 -0.06 -2.72 -19.71
N GLY A 435 -0.41 -3.33 -20.85
CA GLY A 435 -1.55 -2.92 -21.67
C GLY A 435 -1.25 -2.02 -22.88
N GLY A 436 0.01 -1.66 -23.16
CA GLY A 436 0.34 -0.74 -24.27
C GLY A 436 1.39 -1.22 -25.27
N GLN A 437 2.27 -2.15 -24.88
CA GLN A 437 3.38 -2.66 -25.70
C GLN A 437 3.66 -4.12 -25.37
N SER A 438 4.23 -4.86 -26.32
CA SER A 438 4.74 -6.22 -26.07
C SER A 438 5.90 -6.16 -25.08
N LEU A 439 5.85 -6.97 -24.02
CA LEU A 439 6.93 -7.07 -23.06
C LEU A 439 8.16 -7.75 -23.69
N SER A 440 9.35 -7.24 -23.38
CA SER A 440 10.60 -7.94 -23.68
C SER A 440 10.75 -9.19 -22.82
N GLU A 441 11.59 -10.13 -23.26
CA GLU A 441 11.89 -11.36 -22.50
C GLU A 441 12.44 -11.05 -21.09
N GLU A 442 13.26 -10.00 -20.95
CA GLU A 442 13.78 -9.55 -19.67
C GLU A 442 12.67 -9.03 -18.74
N GLN A 443 11.77 -8.20 -19.27
CA GLN A 443 10.62 -7.70 -18.50
C GLN A 443 9.68 -8.85 -18.09
N TRP A 444 9.50 -9.82 -18.97
CA TRP A 444 8.71 -11.02 -18.68
C TRP A 444 9.35 -11.87 -17.57
N GLN A 445 10.67 -12.07 -17.62
CA GLN A 445 11.41 -12.78 -16.58
C GLN A 445 11.37 -12.03 -15.25
N TYR A 446 11.44 -10.69 -15.29
CA TYR A 446 11.29 -9.85 -14.10
C TYR A 446 9.92 -10.07 -13.44
N ILE A 447 8.82 -10.01 -14.21
CA ILE A 447 7.47 -10.20 -13.66
C ILE A 447 7.34 -11.57 -13.00
N GLN A 448 7.86 -12.64 -13.61
CA GLN A 448 7.83 -13.98 -13.02
C GLN A 448 8.61 -14.05 -11.70
N ASN A 449 9.79 -13.42 -11.66
CA ASN A 449 10.63 -13.40 -10.46
C ASN A 449 10.03 -12.53 -9.34
N LEU A 450 9.36 -11.43 -9.69
CA LEU A 450 8.77 -10.48 -8.74
C LEU A 450 7.83 -11.17 -7.75
N GLY A 451 6.95 -12.04 -8.25
CA GLY A 451 6.02 -12.77 -7.38
C GLY A 451 6.73 -13.65 -6.35
N VAL A 452 7.87 -14.25 -6.70
CA VAL A 452 8.69 -15.06 -5.78
C VAL A 452 9.41 -14.17 -4.77
N GLU A 453 9.97 -13.06 -5.23
CA GLU A 453 10.71 -12.10 -4.39
C GLU A 453 9.81 -11.44 -3.35
N LEU A 454 8.62 -10.98 -3.76
CA LEU A 454 7.64 -10.42 -2.83
C LEU A 454 7.18 -11.47 -1.80
N LYS A 455 6.89 -12.71 -2.21
CA LYS A 455 6.56 -13.80 -1.28
C LYS A 455 7.67 -14.02 -0.25
N ASN A 456 8.93 -14.07 -0.70
CA ASN A 456 10.08 -14.27 0.18
C ASN A 456 10.23 -13.11 1.17
N SER A 457 10.04 -11.87 0.70
CA SER A 457 10.12 -10.68 1.54
C SER A 457 9.04 -10.64 2.65
N LEU A 458 7.90 -11.29 2.43
CA LEU A 458 6.76 -11.33 3.35
C LEU A 458 6.79 -12.51 4.34
N ARG A 459 7.77 -13.42 4.21
CA ARG A 459 7.81 -14.69 4.97
C ARG A 459 7.76 -14.50 6.48
N ASP A 460 8.49 -13.51 7.00
CA ASP A 460 8.60 -13.26 8.44
C ASP A 460 7.54 -12.28 8.96
N VAL A 461 6.70 -11.75 8.07
CA VAL A 461 5.62 -10.82 8.43
C VAL A 461 4.46 -11.61 9.04
N THR A 462 4.10 -11.31 10.28
CA THR A 462 3.13 -12.11 11.05
C THR A 462 1.71 -12.06 10.48
N ALA A 463 1.27 -10.90 9.97
CA ALA A 463 -0.05 -10.75 9.37
C ALA A 463 0.05 -10.14 7.96
N VAL A 464 -0.42 -10.90 6.97
CA VAL A 464 -0.25 -10.63 5.54
C VAL A 464 -1.51 -11.00 4.79
N PHE A 465 -1.86 -10.21 3.78
CA PHE A 465 -2.82 -10.55 2.75
C PHE A 465 -2.20 -10.20 1.38
N ALA A 466 -1.69 -11.22 0.68
CA ALA A 466 -0.93 -11.04 -0.55
C ALA A 466 -1.47 -11.93 -1.69
N PRO A 467 -2.48 -11.43 -2.42
CA PRO A 467 -3.03 -12.14 -3.58
C PRO A 467 -2.13 -12.01 -4.83
N SER A 468 -2.14 -13.02 -5.67
CA SER A 468 -1.44 -13.07 -6.97
C SER A 468 -2.21 -12.33 -8.07
N CYS A 469 -2.43 -11.03 -7.88
CA CYS A 469 -3.12 -10.17 -8.84
C CYS A 469 -2.22 -9.05 -9.34
N LEU A 470 -2.47 -8.62 -10.57
CA LEU A 470 -1.96 -7.36 -11.10
C LEU A 470 -2.94 -6.25 -10.70
N SER A 471 -2.58 -5.45 -9.72
CA SER A 471 -3.38 -4.31 -9.27
C SER A 471 -2.56 -3.35 -8.41
N HIS A 472 -3.17 -2.25 -7.98
CA HIS A 472 -2.56 -1.34 -7.02
C HIS A 472 -3.62 -0.74 -6.10
N THR A 473 -3.37 -0.77 -4.79
CA THR A 473 -4.30 -0.35 -3.70
C THR A 473 -5.59 -1.17 -3.63
N VAL A 474 -6.15 -1.28 -2.43
CA VAL A 474 -7.45 -1.96 -2.25
C VAL A 474 -8.31 -1.35 -1.15
N LEU A 475 -7.71 -0.81 -0.08
CA LEU A 475 -8.44 -0.52 1.16
C LEU A 475 -9.58 0.50 0.99
N THR A 476 -9.46 1.45 0.08
CA THR A 476 -10.47 2.49 -0.15
C THR A 476 -11.40 2.18 -1.32
N ARG A 477 -11.27 1.01 -1.96
CA ARG A 477 -12.19 0.59 -3.02
C ARG A 477 -13.47 0.03 -2.41
N SER A 478 -14.63 0.38 -2.97
CA SER A 478 -15.91 -0.13 -2.44
C SER A 478 -16.07 -1.63 -2.57
N ASN A 479 -15.38 -2.26 -3.51
CA ASN A 479 -15.34 -3.70 -3.69
C ASN A 479 -14.15 -4.39 -2.99
N TRP A 480 -13.46 -3.76 -2.03
CA TRP A 480 -12.34 -4.38 -1.30
C TRP A 480 -12.70 -5.69 -0.57
N ILE A 481 -14.00 -5.96 -0.40
CA ILE A 481 -14.56 -7.18 0.18
C ILE A 481 -14.47 -8.40 -0.75
N THR A 482 -14.26 -8.22 -2.06
CA THR A 482 -14.40 -9.29 -3.07
C THR A 482 -13.16 -10.15 -3.21
N VAL A 483 -11.97 -9.56 -3.05
CA VAL A 483 -10.70 -10.28 -3.18
C VAL A 483 -10.53 -11.26 -2.01
N GLN A 484 -10.12 -12.48 -2.33
CA GLN A 484 -9.93 -13.55 -1.36
C GLN A 484 -8.61 -14.27 -1.59
N VAL A 485 -7.97 -14.70 -0.52
CA VAL A 485 -6.84 -15.63 -0.57
C VAL A 485 -7.23 -16.86 0.24
N LYS A 486 -7.14 -18.04 -0.36
CA LYS A 486 -7.55 -19.31 0.26
C LYS A 486 -8.96 -19.25 0.87
N GLY A 487 -9.91 -18.67 0.12
CA GLY A 487 -11.32 -18.52 0.52
C GLY A 487 -11.58 -17.54 1.66
N THR A 488 -10.59 -16.74 2.07
CA THR A 488 -10.74 -15.72 3.11
C THR A 488 -10.63 -14.34 2.49
N SER A 489 -11.64 -13.49 2.68
CA SER A 489 -11.60 -12.09 2.21
C SER A 489 -10.70 -11.20 3.05
N LEU A 490 -10.22 -10.09 2.48
CA LEU A 490 -9.39 -9.12 3.19
C LEU A 490 -10.04 -8.57 4.49
N PRO A 491 -11.31 -8.10 4.49
CA PRO A 491 -11.96 -7.66 5.73
C PRO A 491 -12.01 -8.75 6.80
N ARG A 492 -12.23 -10.01 6.40
CA ARG A 492 -12.25 -11.13 7.34
C ARG A 492 -10.88 -11.42 7.92
N ALA A 493 -9.84 -11.42 7.09
CA ALA A 493 -8.45 -11.60 7.55
C ALA A 493 -8.05 -10.49 8.54
N LEU A 494 -8.39 -9.24 8.24
CA LEU A 494 -8.15 -8.09 9.13
C LEU A 494 -8.88 -8.25 10.47
N HIS A 495 -10.14 -8.71 10.45
CA HIS A 495 -10.90 -9.00 11.67
C HIS A 495 -10.29 -10.14 12.48
N CYS A 496 -9.78 -11.18 11.82
CA CYS A 496 -9.09 -12.28 12.48
C CYS A 496 -7.82 -11.82 13.20
N TRP A 497 -7.04 -10.95 12.56
CA TRP A 497 -5.88 -10.34 13.17
C TRP A 497 -6.24 -9.45 14.36
N ASP A 498 -7.26 -8.58 14.22
CA ASP A 498 -7.76 -7.73 15.30
C ASP A 498 -8.14 -8.55 16.53
N ARG A 499 -8.92 -9.62 16.34
CA ARG A 499 -9.32 -10.55 17.40
C ARG A 499 -8.14 -11.29 18.03
N SER A 500 -7.09 -11.61 17.26
CA SER A 500 -5.91 -12.28 17.80
C SER A 500 -5.15 -11.35 18.76
N LEU A 501 -5.00 -10.08 18.41
CA LEU A 501 -4.37 -9.07 19.26
C LEU A 501 -5.20 -8.79 20.52
N GLU A 502 -6.53 -8.75 20.41
CA GLU A 502 -7.43 -8.64 21.56
C GLU A 502 -7.34 -9.85 22.49
N ALA A 503 -7.27 -11.07 21.93
CA ALA A 503 -7.12 -12.29 22.71
C ALA A 503 -5.79 -12.29 23.48
N THR A 504 -4.68 -11.99 22.80
CA THR A 504 -3.35 -11.88 23.42
C THR A 504 -3.33 -10.84 24.54
N ARG A 505 -3.89 -9.64 24.31
CA ARG A 505 -3.98 -8.59 25.34
C ARG A 505 -4.77 -9.05 26.57
N ASN A 506 -5.78 -9.90 26.38
CA ASN A 506 -6.63 -10.42 27.46
C ASN A 506 -6.15 -11.77 28.00
N ASN A 507 -4.94 -12.23 27.66
CA ASN A 507 -4.39 -13.55 28.02
C ASN A 507 -5.33 -14.72 27.65
N ARG A 508 -5.98 -14.62 26.48
CA ARG A 508 -6.87 -15.65 25.92
C ARG A 508 -6.25 -16.29 24.68
N THR A 509 -6.68 -17.50 24.35
CA THR A 509 -6.26 -18.20 23.13
C THR A 509 -6.92 -17.58 21.89
N PRO A 510 -6.16 -17.34 20.81
CA PRO A 510 -6.73 -16.89 19.53
C PRO A 510 -7.74 -17.89 18.97
N ALA A 511 -8.75 -17.38 18.24
CA ALA A 511 -9.81 -18.20 17.66
C ALA A 511 -9.27 -19.13 16.56
N LYS A 512 -9.66 -20.42 16.61
CA LYS A 512 -9.39 -21.38 15.52
C LYS A 512 -10.18 -21.01 14.27
N GLY A 513 -9.62 -21.26 13.08
CA GLY A 513 -10.28 -20.98 11.79
C GLY A 513 -10.37 -19.49 11.42
N CYS A 514 -9.46 -18.67 11.95
CA CYS A 514 -9.38 -17.24 11.66
C CYS A 514 -7.97 -16.88 11.15
N PRO A 515 -7.64 -17.20 9.89
CA PRO A 515 -6.30 -16.96 9.35
C PRO A 515 -6.09 -15.47 9.01
N PHE A 516 -4.86 -15.01 9.19
CA PHE A 516 -4.45 -13.64 8.86
C PHE A 516 -3.02 -13.56 8.27
N HIS A 517 -2.38 -14.71 8.00
CA HIS A 517 -1.19 -14.81 7.16
C HIS A 517 -1.59 -15.57 5.89
N LEU A 518 -1.94 -14.80 4.85
CA LEU A 518 -2.59 -15.27 3.64
C LEU A 518 -1.79 -14.77 2.44
N VAL A 519 -0.94 -15.63 1.91
CA VAL A 519 -0.15 -15.38 0.70
C VAL A 519 -0.55 -16.41 -0.35
N ASP A 520 -0.84 -15.97 -1.56
CA ASP A 520 -1.14 -16.87 -2.67
C ASP A 520 0.08 -17.68 -3.08
N THR A 521 -0.17 -18.92 -3.52
CA THR A 521 0.89 -19.86 -3.91
C THR A 521 1.16 -19.86 -5.41
N CYS A 522 0.17 -19.51 -6.24
CA CYS A 522 0.33 -19.48 -7.70
C CYS A 522 1.32 -18.40 -8.16
N GLN A 523 2.03 -18.67 -9.27
CA GLN A 523 3.23 -17.91 -9.69
C GLN A 523 2.97 -16.85 -10.77
N TRP A 524 1.75 -16.76 -11.29
CA TRP A 524 1.42 -15.87 -12.41
C TRP A 524 0.57 -14.68 -11.98
N PRO A 525 0.69 -13.51 -12.62
CA PRO A 525 -0.28 -12.44 -12.42
C PRO A 525 -1.69 -12.91 -12.76
N GLN A 526 -2.67 -12.49 -11.97
CA GLN A 526 -4.10 -12.80 -12.19
C GLN A 526 -4.47 -14.29 -12.09
N CYS A 527 -3.63 -15.15 -11.50
CA CYS A 527 -3.98 -16.56 -11.27
C CYS A 527 -5.03 -16.77 -10.16
N ASN A 528 -5.27 -15.74 -9.33
CA ASN A 528 -6.33 -15.81 -8.34
C ASN A 528 -7.67 -15.39 -8.99
N PRO A 529 -8.72 -16.23 -8.95
CA PRO A 529 -9.98 -15.97 -9.65
C PRO A 529 -10.79 -14.81 -9.06
N THR A 530 -10.41 -14.30 -7.88
CA THR A 530 -11.06 -13.17 -7.21
C THR A 530 -10.34 -11.85 -7.43
N CYS A 531 -9.31 -11.85 -8.29
CA CYS A 531 -8.60 -10.63 -8.63
C CYS A 531 -9.54 -9.56 -9.20
N PRO A 532 -9.27 -8.27 -8.96
CA PRO A 532 -9.97 -7.21 -9.65
C PRO A 532 -9.79 -7.36 -11.17
N ALA A 533 -10.88 -7.13 -11.92
CA ALA A 533 -10.82 -7.06 -13.36
C ALA A 533 -9.78 -6.03 -13.80
N LEU A 534 -9.01 -6.39 -14.82
CA LEU A 534 -8.09 -5.46 -15.46
C LEU A 534 -8.88 -4.51 -16.34
N VAL A 535 -8.51 -3.24 -16.32
CA VAL A 535 -9.23 -2.19 -17.05
C VAL A 535 -8.25 -1.49 -17.98
N ASP A 536 -8.63 -1.33 -19.24
CA ASP A 536 -7.89 -0.53 -20.21
C ASP A 536 -7.93 0.94 -19.79
N GLN A 537 -6.75 1.56 -19.68
CA GLN A 537 -6.66 2.91 -19.13
C GLN A 537 -7.31 3.97 -20.03
N ALA A 538 -7.33 3.77 -21.34
CA ALA A 538 -7.87 4.75 -22.30
C ALA A 538 -9.40 4.67 -22.41
N THR A 539 -9.96 3.46 -22.43
CA THR A 539 -11.38 3.20 -22.66
C THR A 539 -12.16 2.97 -21.36
N GLN A 540 -11.48 2.71 -20.25
CA GLN A 540 -12.06 2.30 -18.98
C GLN A 540 -12.91 1.02 -19.09
N GLN A 541 -12.65 0.18 -20.10
CA GLN A 541 -13.32 -1.09 -20.30
C GLN A 541 -12.50 -2.25 -19.73
N GLU A 542 -13.18 -3.29 -19.26
CA GLU A 542 -12.51 -4.49 -18.78
C GLU A 542 -11.77 -5.20 -19.92
N LEU A 543 -10.51 -5.54 -19.68
CA LEU A 543 -9.70 -6.33 -20.59
C LEU A 543 -10.11 -7.80 -20.46
N THR A 544 -10.39 -8.43 -21.58
CA THR A 544 -10.51 -9.90 -21.64
C THR A 544 -9.19 -10.56 -21.26
N LEU A 545 -9.24 -11.78 -20.71
CA LEU A 545 -8.04 -12.58 -20.44
C LEU A 545 -7.14 -12.70 -21.69
N LEU A 546 -7.75 -12.82 -22.87
CA LEU A 546 -7.02 -12.90 -24.12
C LEU A 546 -6.27 -11.61 -24.45
N GLN A 547 -6.91 -10.45 -24.31
CA GLN A 547 -6.27 -9.14 -24.49
C GLN A 547 -5.14 -8.93 -23.46
N MET A 548 -5.34 -9.38 -22.22
CA MET A 548 -4.32 -9.34 -21.18
C MET A 548 -3.10 -10.20 -21.54
N LEU A 549 -3.31 -11.46 -21.93
CA LEU A 549 -2.22 -12.37 -22.32
C LEU A 549 -1.44 -11.81 -23.51
N MET A 550 -2.13 -11.30 -24.53
CA MET A 550 -1.49 -10.62 -25.66
C MET A 550 -0.70 -9.37 -25.23
N ALA A 551 -1.26 -8.55 -24.33
CA ALA A 551 -0.57 -7.37 -23.80
C ALA A 551 0.65 -7.73 -22.93
N MET A 552 0.67 -8.94 -22.35
CA MET A 552 1.82 -9.49 -21.64
C MET A 552 2.82 -10.21 -22.58
N GLY A 553 2.59 -10.17 -23.89
CA GLY A 553 3.44 -10.83 -24.88
C GLY A 553 3.30 -12.36 -24.92
N LEU A 554 2.26 -12.90 -24.29
CA LEU A 554 1.94 -14.33 -24.34
C LEU A 554 1.14 -14.62 -25.61
N ASP A 555 1.64 -15.59 -26.38
CA ASP A 555 0.95 -16.13 -27.55
C ASP A 555 -0.20 -17.05 -27.08
N PRO A 556 -1.47 -16.67 -27.28
CA PRO A 556 -2.61 -17.46 -26.84
C PRO A 556 -2.65 -18.86 -27.49
N GLN A 557 -2.12 -18.99 -28.71
CA GLN A 557 -2.07 -20.26 -29.42
C GLN A 557 -1.07 -21.24 -28.78
N LYS A 558 0.04 -20.73 -28.22
CA LYS A 558 0.98 -21.55 -27.42
C LYS A 558 0.43 -21.95 -26.07
N LEU A 559 -0.59 -21.24 -25.57
CA LEU A 559 -1.28 -21.53 -24.31
C LEU A 559 -2.54 -22.39 -24.51
N GLY A 560 -2.85 -22.80 -25.76
CA GLY A 560 -4.03 -23.61 -26.06
C GLY A 560 -5.37 -22.87 -25.93
N LEU A 561 -5.35 -21.53 -25.96
CA LEU A 561 -6.56 -20.69 -25.87
C LEU A 561 -7.00 -20.28 -27.28
N ASP A 562 -8.10 -20.85 -27.75
CA ASP A 562 -8.70 -20.54 -29.06
C ASP A 562 -9.48 -19.20 -28.99
N PRO A 563 -9.19 -18.22 -29.87
CA PRO A 563 -9.92 -16.95 -29.94
C PRO A 563 -11.44 -17.08 -30.17
N GLN A 564 -11.95 -18.23 -30.63
CA GLN A 564 -13.37 -18.41 -30.97
C GLN A 564 -14.18 -19.24 -29.94
N GLY A 565 -13.58 -19.66 -28.82
CA GLY A 565 -14.23 -20.57 -27.85
C GLY A 565 -14.28 -20.02 -26.42
N VAL A 566 -14.79 -18.80 -26.22
CA VAL A 566 -14.92 -18.20 -24.88
C VAL A 566 -16.32 -18.42 -24.33
N GLU A 567 -16.70 -19.68 -24.10
CA GLU A 567 -17.82 -20.04 -23.22
C GLU A 567 -17.63 -21.44 -22.59
N ASP A 568 -16.90 -22.36 -23.22
CA ASP A 568 -16.76 -23.75 -22.74
C ASP A 568 -15.42 -24.11 -22.08
N SER A 569 -14.43 -23.20 -22.02
CA SER A 569 -13.10 -23.53 -21.46
C SER A 569 -12.96 -23.28 -19.94
N LEU A 570 -14.05 -22.98 -19.23
CA LEU A 570 -14.02 -22.87 -17.77
C LEU A 570 -13.99 -24.24 -17.06
N ASP A 571 -14.49 -25.31 -17.70
CA ASP A 571 -14.58 -26.64 -17.06
C ASP A 571 -13.32 -27.51 -17.24
N SER A 572 -12.47 -27.24 -18.23
CA SER A 572 -11.33 -28.11 -18.53
C SER A 572 -10.04 -27.77 -17.77
N MET A 573 -9.91 -26.54 -17.26
CA MET A 573 -8.76 -26.14 -16.42
C MET A 573 -8.98 -26.33 -14.90
N VAL A 574 -10.20 -26.72 -14.48
CA VAL A 574 -10.56 -26.99 -13.08
C VAL A 574 -10.35 -28.46 -12.68
N SER A 575 -10.08 -29.37 -13.63
CA SER A 575 -10.09 -30.82 -13.36
C SER A 575 -8.72 -31.50 -13.17
N ASN A 576 -7.59 -30.81 -13.39
CA ASN A 576 -6.27 -31.40 -13.18
C ASN A 576 -5.43 -30.59 -12.17
N GLY A 577 -5.77 -30.77 -10.89
CA GLY A 577 -4.95 -30.34 -9.75
C GLY A 577 -4.97 -31.42 -8.67
N GLY A 578 -4.00 -32.34 -8.75
CA GLY A 578 -3.55 -33.15 -7.63
C GLY A 578 -2.41 -32.48 -6.89
#